data_AF-A0A534JHN0-F1
#
_entry.id   AF-A0A534JHN0-F1
#
_cell.length_a   1.000
_cell.length_b   1.000
_cell.length_c   1.000
_cell.angle_alpha   90.00
_cell.angle_beta   90.00
_cell.angle_gamma   90.00
#
_symmetry.space_group_name_H-M   'P 1'
#
loop_
_entity.id
_entity.type
_entity.pdbx_description
1 polymer ?
#
loop_
_entity_poly.entity_id
_entity_poly.type
_entity_poly.pdbx_seq_one_letter_code
_entity_poly.pdbx_strand_id
1 'polypeptide(L)' 'MKVLFAVAFGAALVAGAVHAECPYPAAPDKLPDGTTATLEEMLAGQKAVKAYQKAIDDYVAC' A
#
# COMPACT_ATOMS: atom_id res chain seq x y z
N MET A 1 -22.04 -27.22 -33.71
CA MET A 1 -22.44 -25.94 -33.07
C MET A 1 -22.90 -26.04 -31.61
N LYS A 2 -23.06 -27.21 -30.98
CA LYS A 2 -23.39 -27.28 -29.52
C LYS A 2 -22.17 -27.39 -28.59
N VAL A 3 -21.06 -27.96 -29.08
CA VAL A 3 -19.84 -28.15 -28.28
C VAL A 3 -18.98 -26.90 -28.13
N LEU A 4 -19.16 -25.88 -28.96
CA LEU A 4 -18.43 -24.61 -28.87
C LEU A 4 -18.94 -23.71 -27.74
N PHE A 5 -20.20 -23.86 -27.32
CA PHE A 5 -20.77 -23.10 -26.20
C PHE A 5 -20.40 -23.66 -24.83
N ALA A 6 -19.99 -24.93 -24.75
CA ALA A 6 -19.63 -25.56 -23.47
C ALA A 6 -18.23 -25.16 -22.97
N VAL A 7 -17.31 -24.77 -23.87
CA VAL A 7 -15.94 -24.39 -23.51
C VAL A 7 -15.86 -22.94 -23.00
N ALA A 8 -16.82 -22.09 -23.36
CA ALA A 8 -16.83 -20.67 -22.95
C ALA A 8 -17.20 -20.43 -21.48
N PHE A 9 -17.81 -21.41 -20.79
CA PHE A 9 -18.27 -21.26 -19.42
C PHE A 9 -17.23 -21.64 -18.34
N GLY A 10 -16.13 -22.29 -18.72
CA GLY A 10 -15.14 -22.84 -17.79
C GLY A 10 -13.94 -21.93 -17.48
N ALA A 11 -13.84 -20.75 -18.09
CA ALA A 11 -12.64 -19.90 -17.98
C ALA A 11 -12.75 -18.75 -16.95
N ALA A 12 -13.88 -18.61 -16.25
CA ALA A 12 -14.13 -17.45 -15.39
C ALA A 12 -13.64 -17.58 -13.93
N LEU A 13 -13.01 -18.69 -13.54
CA LEU A 13 -12.67 -18.96 -12.13
C LEU A 13 -11.18 -18.88 -11.78
N VAL A 14 -10.36 -18.25 -12.64
CA VAL A 14 -8.98 -17.88 -12.28
C VAL A 14 -8.86 -16.38 -12.00
N ALA A 15 -9.86 -15.80 -11.32
CA ALA A 15 -9.56 -14.69 -10.42
C ALA A 15 -8.95 -15.31 -9.17
N GLY A 16 -7.72 -15.83 -9.30
CA GLY A 16 -6.93 -16.22 -8.14
C GLY A 16 -6.93 -15.01 -7.21
N ALA A 17 -7.28 -15.24 -5.95
CA ALA A 17 -7.05 -14.25 -4.91
C ALA A 17 -5.55 -13.94 -4.98
N VAL A 18 -5.20 -12.88 -5.69
CA VAL A 18 -3.99 -12.14 -5.41
C VAL A 18 -4.21 -11.68 -3.99
N HIS A 19 -3.77 -12.50 -3.04
CA HIS A 19 -3.48 -12.05 -1.70
C HIS A 19 -2.40 -11.00 -1.93
N ALA A 20 -2.82 -9.77 -2.20
CA ALA A 20 -1.99 -8.63 -1.96
C ALA A 20 -1.68 -8.75 -0.47
N GLU A 21 -0.49 -9.24 -0.16
CA GLU A 21 0.09 -9.03 1.14
C GLU A 21 0.12 -7.51 1.23
N CYS A 22 -0.89 -6.93 1.87
CA CYS A 22 -0.99 -5.52 2.19
C CYS A 22 -0.32 -5.40 3.56
N PRO A 23 1.03 -5.39 3.66
CA PRO A 23 1.67 -5.28 4.95
C PRO A 23 1.33 -3.92 5.53
N TYR A 24 0.93 -3.91 6.80
CA TYR A 24 0.77 -2.67 7.53
C TYR A 24 2.10 -1.91 7.54
N PRO A 25 2.17 -0.67 7.01
CA PRO A 25 3.41 0.09 6.96
C PRO A 25 3.97 0.34 8.36
N ALA A 26 5.29 0.25 8.53
CA ALA A 26 5.94 0.62 9.77
C ALA A 26 6.02 2.16 9.90
N ALA A 27 5.68 2.66 11.09
CA ALA A 27 5.83 4.08 11.39
C ALA A 27 7.32 4.49 11.39
N PRO A 28 7.64 5.76 11.08
CA PRO A 28 9.02 6.25 11.17
C PRO A 28 9.58 6.10 12.59
N ASP A 29 10.77 5.50 12.74
CA ASP A 29 11.37 5.19 14.05
C ASP A 29 11.74 6.42 14.88
N LYS A 30 11.96 7.56 14.21
CA LYS A 30 12.39 8.81 14.83
C LYS A 30 11.61 9.96 14.21
N LEU A 31 10.88 10.67 15.07
CA LEU A 31 10.35 11.99 14.75
C LEU A 31 11.23 13.03 15.45
N PRO A 32 11.57 14.12 14.76
CA PRO A 32 12.35 15.20 15.36
C PRO A 32 11.55 15.90 16.48
N ASP A 33 12.25 16.34 17.53
CA ASP A 33 11.65 17.03 18.67
C ASP A 33 11.25 18.47 18.29
N GLY A 34 9.97 18.81 18.44
CA GLY A 34 9.44 20.11 18.05
C GLY A 34 9.97 21.32 18.84
N THR A 35 10.69 21.08 19.93
CA THR A 35 11.26 22.12 20.81
C THR A 35 12.76 22.32 20.59
N THR A 36 13.49 21.29 20.17
CA THR A 36 14.96 21.35 20.02
C THR A 36 15.48 21.07 18.61
N ALA A 37 14.67 20.52 17.70
CA ALA A 37 15.13 20.17 16.37
C ALA A 37 15.44 21.40 15.51
N THR A 38 16.46 21.26 14.68
CA THR A 38 16.78 22.22 13.63
C THR A 38 15.74 22.19 12.51
N LEU A 39 15.72 23.24 11.69
CA LEU A 39 14.85 23.32 10.51
C LEU A 39 15.07 22.14 9.56
N GLU A 40 16.32 21.75 9.34
CA GLU A 40 16.67 20.64 8.44
C GLU A 40 16.13 19.30 8.96
N GLU A 41 16.23 19.07 10.28
CA GLU A 41 15.68 17.88 10.93
C GLU A 41 14.15 17.85 10.85
N MET A 42 13.49 19.00 11.06
CA MET A 42 12.04 19.15 10.90
C MET A 42 11.58 18.84 9.47
N LEU A 43 12.30 19.33 8.45
CA LEU A 43 11.98 19.06 7.04
C LEU A 43 12.18 17.58 6.69
N ALA A 44 13.25 16.97 7.19
CA ALA A 44 13.49 15.53 7.03
C ALA A 44 12.37 14.71 7.70
N GLY A 45 11.97 15.06 8.92
CA GLY A 45 10.85 14.43 9.63
C GLY A 45 9.53 14.59 8.88
N GLN A 46 9.24 15.79 8.37
CA GLN A 46 8.02 16.04 7.58
C GLN A 46 7.98 15.16 6.32
N LYS A 47 9.11 14.99 5.63
CA LYS A 47 9.20 14.11 4.46
C LYS A 47 8.94 12.66 4.83
N ALA A 48 9.49 12.19 5.94
CA ALA A 48 9.26 10.83 6.44
C ALA A 48 7.78 10.58 6.78
N VAL A 49 7.13 11.53 7.47
CA VAL A 49 5.69 11.45 7.78
C VAL A 49 4.84 11.42 6.50
N LYS A 50 5.14 12.25 5.51
CA LYS A 50 4.41 12.25 4.23
C LYS A 50 4.59 10.93 3.46
N ALA A 51 5.79 10.35 3.48
CA ALA A 51 6.04 9.06 2.87
C ALA A 51 5.25 7.94 3.57
N TYR A 52 5.20 7.97 4.90
CA TYR A 52 4.41 7.05 5.70
C TYR A 52 2.91 7.21 5.43
N GLN A 53 2.40 8.44 5.37
CA GLN A 53 0.99 8.70 5.03
C GLN A 53 0.63 8.11 3.68
N LYS A 54 1.49 8.29 2.66
CA LYS A 54 1.26 7.69 1.35
C LYS A 54 1.23 6.16 1.42
N ALA A 55 2.16 5.55 2.16
CA ALA A 55 2.18 4.10 2.34
C ALA A 55 0.92 3.59 3.05
N ILE A 56 0.37 4.38 4.00
CA ILE A 56 -0.89 4.07 4.66
C ILE A 56 -2.08 4.20 3.70
N ASP A 57 -2.12 5.25 2.88
CA ASP A 57 -3.17 5.42 1.87
C ASP A 57 -3.17 4.25 0.87
N ASP A 58 -1.98 3.82 0.44
CA ASP A 58 -1.80 2.65 -0.43
C ASP A 58 -2.25 1.36 0.29
N TYR A 59 -1.95 1.20 1.59
CA TYR A 59 -2.41 0.06 2.40
C TYR A 59 -3.93 0.03 2.57
N VAL A 60 -4.57 1.18 2.81
CA VAL A 60 -6.03 1.28 2.96
C VAL A 60 -6.76 0.99 1.64
N ALA A 61 -6.12 1.27 0.50
CA ALA A 61 -6.68 1.05 -0.82
C ALA A 61 -6.57 -0.41 -1.35
N CYS A 62 -5.89 -1.30 -0.64
CA CYS A 62 -5.36 -2.60 -1.12
C CYS A 62 -6.36 -3.79 -1.17
#